data_AF-A0A0D6LVT3-F1
#
_entry.id   AF-A0A0D6LVT3-F1
#
_cell.length_a   1.000
_cell.length_b   1.000
_cell.length_c   1.000
_cell.angle_alpha   90.00
_cell.angle_beta   90.00
_cell.angle_gamma   90.00
#
_symmetry.space_group_name_H-M   'P 1'
#
loop_
_entity.id
_entity.type
_entity.pdbx_description
1 polymer ?
#
loop_
_entity_poly.entity_id
_entity_poly.type
_entity_poly.pdbx_seq_one_letter_code
_entity_poly.pdbx_strand_id
1 'polypeptide(L)'
;MDSRESGPHLVNAARAGAALMGVSFECHGLLTTPQLHYIVKCKNDPSYGEAKEIGYYVRISDAFKELLKVQGEPKGSSYNRELILDCANGVGAEKMRMMCRFLPEDAFKIQFRNEYGVLNYKCGADYVKIGQILPANFDDVDVTAKLVRLYSFIDKMV
;
A
#
# COMPACT_ATOMS: atom_id res chain seq x y z
N MET A 1 10.49 4.91 -5.78
CA MET A 1 10.89 3.54 -6.18
C MET A 1 10.24 2.56 -5.22
N ASP A 2 10.20 1.28 -5.59
CA ASP A 2 9.79 0.18 -4.72
C ASP A 2 11.00 -0.45 -4.00
N SER A 3 10.82 -1.64 -3.42
CA SER A 3 11.84 -2.36 -2.65
C SER A 3 12.79 -3.24 -3.48
N ARG A 4 12.75 -3.20 -4.82
CA ARG A 4 13.70 -3.93 -5.66
C ARG A 4 15.15 -3.43 -5.46
N GLU A 5 16.08 -4.38 -5.46
CA GLU A 5 17.54 -4.12 -5.34
C GLU A 5 18.08 -3.20 -6.43
N SER A 6 17.55 -3.30 -7.65
CA SER A 6 17.93 -2.42 -8.77
C SER A 6 17.43 -0.98 -8.62
N GLY A 7 16.50 -0.71 -7.68
CA GLY A 7 15.84 0.58 -7.51
C GLY A 7 16.80 1.76 -7.37
N PRO A 8 17.75 1.75 -6.42
CA PRO A 8 18.71 2.84 -6.24
C PRO A 8 19.54 3.15 -7.50
N HIS A 9 19.98 2.11 -8.21
CA HIS A 9 20.76 2.27 -9.45
C HIS A 9 19.93 2.94 -10.55
N LEU A 10 18.68 2.51 -10.74
CA LEU A 10 17.78 3.08 -11.73
C LEU A 10 17.36 4.52 -11.40
N VAL A 11 17.18 4.85 -10.12
CA VAL A 11 16.92 6.23 -9.66
C VAL A 11 18.12 7.13 -9.96
N ASN A 12 19.34 6.65 -9.75
CA ASN A 12 20.55 7.42 -10.07
C ASN A 12 20.70 7.65 -11.58
N ALA A 13 20.42 6.62 -12.39
CA ALA A 13 20.39 6.76 -13.85
C ALA A 13 19.33 7.79 -14.30
N ALA A 14 18.12 7.75 -13.73
CA ALA A 14 17.07 8.73 -14.02
C ALA A 14 17.49 10.16 -13.62
N ARG A 15 18.13 10.33 -12.47
CA ARG A 15 18.68 11.64 -12.03
C ARG A 15 19.73 12.17 -13.00
N ALA A 16 20.65 11.31 -13.44
CA ALA A 16 21.68 11.69 -14.40
C ALA A 16 21.06 12.12 -15.74
N GLY A 17 20.07 11.38 -16.24
CA GLY A 17 19.32 11.76 -17.45
C GLY A 17 18.62 13.12 -17.32
N ALA A 18 17.95 13.38 -16.19
CA ALA A 18 17.31 14.67 -15.92
C ALA A 18 18.33 15.83 -15.91
N ALA A 19 19.50 15.62 -15.30
CA ALA A 19 20.57 16.61 -15.27
C ALA A 19 21.10 16.94 -16.66
N LEU A 20 21.28 15.95 -17.53
CA LEU A 20 21.71 16.16 -18.92
C LEU A 20 20.70 16.98 -19.73
N MET A 21 19.41 16.85 -19.42
CA MET A 21 18.35 17.60 -20.08
C MET A 21 18.09 18.98 -19.44
N GLY A 22 18.82 19.34 -18.37
CA GLY A 22 18.63 20.60 -17.66
C GLY A 22 17.28 20.71 -16.94
N VAL A 23 16.63 19.59 -16.61
CA VAL A 23 15.33 19.57 -15.91
C VAL A 23 15.50 19.26 -14.44
N SER A 24 14.60 19.80 -13.61
CA SER A 24 14.59 19.51 -12.18
C SER A 24 14.22 18.04 -11.91
N PHE A 25 14.87 17.45 -10.92
CA PHE A 25 14.62 16.08 -10.48
C PHE A 25 14.36 16.06 -8.98
N GLU A 26 13.28 15.40 -8.58
CA GLU A 26 12.93 15.22 -7.18
C GLU A 26 12.76 13.74 -6.86
N CYS A 27 13.50 13.26 -5.86
CA CYS A 27 13.41 11.88 -5.41
C CYS A 27 12.56 11.81 -4.15
N HIS A 28 11.51 11.01 -4.19
CA HIS A 28 10.66 10.73 -3.03
C HIS A 28 10.96 9.40 -2.32
N GLY A 29 12.08 8.76 -2.68
CA GLY A 29 12.52 7.52 -2.03
C GLY A 29 11.58 6.34 -2.25
N LEU A 30 11.37 5.55 -1.19
CA LEU A 30 10.58 4.32 -1.19
C LEU A 30 9.09 4.65 -1.03
N LEU A 31 8.28 4.36 -2.05
CA LEU A 31 6.84 4.64 -2.11
C LEU A 31 6.10 3.53 -2.84
N THR A 32 4.80 3.40 -2.57
CA THR A 32 3.88 2.69 -3.47
C THR A 32 3.67 3.47 -4.76
N THR A 33 3.20 2.79 -5.81
CA THR A 33 2.84 3.48 -7.06
C THR A 33 1.72 4.51 -6.84
N PRO A 34 0.63 4.22 -6.10
CA PRO A 34 -0.39 5.24 -5.81
C PRO A 34 0.13 6.44 -5.02
N GLN A 35 1.06 6.26 -4.07
CA GLN A 35 1.65 7.37 -3.33
C GLN A 35 2.42 8.31 -4.26
N LEU A 36 3.18 7.78 -5.21
CA LEU A 36 3.87 8.60 -6.21
C LEU A 36 2.87 9.35 -7.10
N HIS A 37 1.82 8.68 -7.58
CA HIS A 37 0.75 9.32 -8.37
C HIS A 37 0.06 10.45 -7.59
N TYR A 38 -0.23 10.22 -6.30
CA TYR A 38 -0.80 11.24 -5.41
C TYR A 38 0.09 12.48 -5.33
N ILE A 39 1.39 12.30 -5.05
CA ILE A 39 2.34 13.42 -4.95
C ILE A 39 2.41 14.20 -6.26
N VAL A 40 2.50 13.51 -7.40
CA VAL A 40 2.50 14.16 -8.72
C VAL A 40 1.21 14.95 -8.95
N LYS A 41 0.05 14.40 -8.60
CA LYS A 41 -1.24 15.10 -8.72
C LYS A 41 -1.28 16.35 -7.84
N CYS A 42 -0.90 16.27 -6.58
CA CYS A 42 -0.87 17.41 -5.66
C CYS A 42 0.09 18.52 -6.11
N LYS A 43 1.22 18.19 -6.75
CA LYS A 43 2.13 19.22 -7.29
C LYS A 43 1.53 20.00 -8.45
N ASN A 44 0.77 19.33 -9.31
CA ASN A 44 0.12 19.96 -10.45
C ASN A 44 -1.23 20.60 -10.09
N ASP A 45 -1.81 20.19 -8.97
CA ASP A 45 -3.10 20.66 -8.46
C ASP A 45 -3.06 20.71 -6.93
N PRO A 46 -2.59 21.82 -6.33
CA PRO A 46 -2.47 21.96 -4.88
C PRO A 46 -3.80 21.83 -4.13
N SER A 47 -4.94 21.96 -4.81
CA SER A 47 -6.26 21.76 -4.20
C SER A 47 -6.53 20.28 -3.86
N TYR A 48 -5.78 19.36 -4.47
CA TYR A 48 -5.93 17.92 -4.24
C TYR A 48 -5.39 17.47 -2.87
N GLY A 49 -4.39 18.17 -2.33
CA GLY A 49 -3.81 17.92 -1.02
C GLY A 49 -2.33 18.30 -0.89
N GLU A 50 -1.71 17.93 0.22
CA GLU A 50 -0.29 18.17 0.44
C GLU A 50 0.56 17.22 -0.41
N ALA A 51 1.48 17.77 -1.22
CA ALA A 51 2.34 16.99 -2.13
C ALA A 51 3.49 16.23 -1.42
N LYS A 52 3.17 15.49 -0.36
CA LYS A 52 4.09 14.67 0.42
C LYS A 52 3.44 13.33 0.75
N GLU A 53 4.26 12.36 1.16
CA GLU A 53 3.79 11.05 1.61
C GLU A 53 2.81 11.17 2.79
N ILE A 54 3.07 12.07 3.73
CA ILE A 54 2.16 12.31 4.85
C ILE A 54 0.78 12.83 4.39
N GLY A 55 0.75 13.65 3.34
CA GLY A 55 -0.49 14.14 2.73
C GLY A 55 -1.36 13.01 2.21
N TYR A 56 -0.74 11.95 1.65
CA TYR A 56 -1.45 10.76 1.19
C TYR A 56 -2.16 10.06 2.36
N TYR A 57 -1.45 9.83 3.48
CA TYR A 57 -2.03 9.18 4.65
C TYR A 57 -3.17 9.99 5.25
N VAL A 58 -2.96 11.29 5.45
CA VAL A 58 -4.00 12.20 5.98
C VAL A 58 -5.22 12.16 5.07
N ARG A 59 -5.05 12.35 3.75
CA ARG A 59 -6.16 12.40 2.79
C ARG A 59 -7.02 11.13 2.81
N ILE A 60 -6.39 9.96 2.77
CA ILE A 60 -7.10 8.67 2.77
C ILE A 60 -7.75 8.43 4.14
N SER A 61 -7.03 8.68 5.24
CA SER A 61 -7.54 8.44 6.59
C SER A 61 -8.72 9.34 6.94
N ASP A 62 -8.71 10.61 6.51
CA ASP A 62 -9.79 11.55 6.75
C ASP A 62 -11.04 11.16 5.96
N ALA A 63 -10.88 10.81 4.68
CA ALA A 63 -11.99 10.29 3.88
C ALA A 63 -12.59 9.01 4.50
N PHE A 64 -11.75 8.12 5.03
CA PHE A 64 -12.19 6.92 5.73
C PHE A 64 -12.96 7.24 7.02
N LYS A 65 -12.46 8.18 7.84
CA LYS A 65 -13.15 8.64 9.06
C LYS A 65 -14.52 9.25 8.75
N GLU A 66 -14.62 10.06 7.70
CA GLU A 66 -15.92 10.61 7.26
C GLU A 66 -16.87 9.50 6.80
N LEU A 67 -16.38 8.49 6.08
CA LEU A 67 -17.19 7.34 5.70
C LEU A 67 -17.75 6.59 6.93
N LEU A 68 -16.92 6.39 7.96
CA LEU A 68 -17.35 5.74 9.21
C LEU A 68 -18.42 6.53 9.96
N LYS A 69 -18.42 7.87 9.87
CA LYS A 69 -19.48 8.70 10.48
C LYS A 69 -20.83 8.54 9.78
N VAL A 70 -20.81 8.35 8.46
CA VAL A 70 -22.03 8.19 7.65
C VAL A 70 -22.57 6.77 7.76
N GLN A 71 -21.69 5.77 7.85
CA GLN A 71 -22.07 4.39 8.10
C GLN A 71 -22.21 4.15 9.62
N GLY A 72 -23.37 4.44 10.19
CA GLY A 72 -23.70 3.86 11.51
C GLY A 72 -23.69 2.34 11.40
N GLU A 73 -23.06 1.62 12.35
CA GLU A 73 -23.10 0.15 12.34
C GLU A 73 -24.57 -0.30 12.45
N PRO A 74 -25.11 -0.99 11.43
CA PRO A 74 -26.48 -1.45 11.48
C PRO A 74 -26.70 -2.36 12.68
N LYS A 75 -27.87 -2.27 13.33
CA LYS A 75 -28.24 -3.27 14.33
C LYS A 75 -28.19 -4.67 13.69
N GLY A 76 -27.35 -5.56 14.24
CA GLY A 76 -27.10 -6.89 13.69
C GLY A 76 -25.91 -6.98 12.72
N SER A 77 -25.11 -5.90 12.60
CA SER A 77 -23.85 -5.90 11.85
C SER A 77 -22.92 -7.01 12.35
N SER A 78 -22.47 -7.87 11.44
CA SER A 78 -21.40 -8.85 11.66
C SER A 78 -20.03 -8.31 11.21
N TYR A 79 -19.84 -6.98 11.23
CA TYR A 79 -18.62 -6.34 10.75
C TYR A 79 -17.40 -6.81 11.55
N ASN A 80 -16.70 -7.79 10.99
CA ASN A 80 -15.40 -8.23 11.48
C ASN A 80 -14.29 -7.31 10.92
N ARG A 81 -13.52 -6.72 11.84
CA ARG A 81 -12.40 -5.79 11.60
C ARG A 81 -11.05 -6.50 11.49
N GLU A 82 -11.03 -7.81 11.69
CA GLU A 82 -9.85 -8.64 11.53
C GLU A 82 -9.55 -8.86 10.05
N LEU A 83 -8.30 -8.59 9.67
CA LEU A 83 -7.79 -8.74 8.31
C LEU A 83 -6.45 -9.46 8.35
N ILE A 84 -6.25 -10.43 7.46
CA ILE A 84 -4.92 -11.00 7.21
C ILE A 84 -4.44 -10.44 5.88
N LEU A 85 -3.29 -9.75 5.91
CA LEU A 85 -2.75 -8.99 4.79
C LEU A 85 -1.48 -9.65 4.25
N ASP A 86 -1.57 -10.16 3.02
CA ASP A 86 -0.39 -10.61 2.27
C ASP A 86 0.30 -9.40 1.63
N CYS A 87 1.49 -9.05 2.12
CA CYS A 87 2.23 -7.88 1.67
C CYS A 87 3.21 -8.15 0.51
N ALA A 88 3.22 -9.37 -0.02
CA ALA A 88 4.02 -9.77 -1.19
C ALA A 88 5.53 -9.52 -1.06
N ASN A 89 6.05 -9.40 0.17
CA ASN A 89 7.40 -8.97 0.52
C ASN A 89 7.77 -7.60 -0.09
N GLY A 90 6.78 -6.76 -0.36
CA GLY A 90 6.92 -5.49 -1.05
C GLY A 90 6.87 -4.27 -0.14
N VAL A 91 7.01 -3.10 -0.75
CA VAL A 91 6.95 -1.80 -0.06
C VAL A 91 5.63 -1.62 0.70
N GLY A 92 4.57 -2.30 0.28
CA GLY A 92 3.25 -2.16 0.87
C GLY A 92 3.13 -2.52 2.35
N ALA A 93 3.98 -3.40 2.87
CA ALA A 93 4.00 -3.73 4.30
C ALA A 93 4.25 -2.47 5.15
N GLU A 94 5.36 -1.77 4.89
CA GLU A 94 5.74 -0.56 5.61
C GLU A 94 4.69 0.54 5.45
N LYS A 95 4.17 0.71 4.22
CA LYS A 95 3.23 1.80 3.92
C LYS A 95 1.86 1.58 4.53
N MET A 96 1.40 0.34 4.63
CA MET A 96 0.16 0.03 5.35
C MET A 96 0.34 0.16 6.87
N ARG A 97 1.49 -0.22 7.44
CA ARG A 97 1.79 0.04 8.86
C ARG A 97 1.78 1.53 9.18
N MET A 98 2.34 2.36 8.29
CA MET A 98 2.27 3.81 8.42
C MET A 98 0.83 4.31 8.32
N MET A 99 0.04 3.83 7.35
CA MET A 99 -1.39 4.18 7.21
C MET A 99 -2.18 3.87 8.49
N CYS A 100 -1.95 2.72 9.14
CA CYS A 100 -2.61 2.36 10.39
C CYS A 100 -2.43 3.41 11.51
N ARG A 101 -1.35 4.21 11.48
CA ARG A 101 -1.11 5.27 12.48
C ARG A 101 -2.02 6.50 12.29
N PHE A 102 -2.65 6.64 11.13
CA PHE A 102 -3.57 7.74 10.80
C PHE A 102 -5.05 7.32 10.90
N LEU A 103 -5.31 6.01 10.91
CA LEU A 103 -6.64 5.44 11.08
C LEU A 103 -7.04 5.41 12.57
N PRO A 104 -8.34 5.34 12.89
CA PRO A 104 -8.80 5.05 14.25
C PRO A 104 -8.18 3.74 14.77
N GLU A 105 -7.84 3.69 16.05
CA GLU A 105 -7.16 2.54 16.68
C GLU A 105 -7.97 1.24 16.53
N ASP A 106 -9.29 1.34 16.55
CA ASP A 106 -10.22 0.22 16.43
C ASP A 106 -10.69 -0.02 14.99
N ALA A 107 -10.13 0.67 13.98
CA ALA A 107 -10.57 0.55 12.59
C ALA A 107 -10.32 -0.85 12.01
N PHE A 108 -9.11 -1.39 12.24
CA PHE A 108 -8.69 -2.70 11.75
C PHE A 108 -7.75 -3.39 12.73
N LYS A 109 -7.92 -4.72 12.86
CA LYS A 109 -6.94 -5.61 13.50
C LYS A 109 -6.24 -6.41 12.41
N ILE A 110 -5.10 -5.89 11.95
CA ILE A 110 -4.39 -6.45 10.80
C ILE A 110 -3.29 -7.42 11.24
N GLN A 111 -3.36 -8.65 10.76
CA GLN A 111 -2.25 -9.60 10.79
C GLN A 111 -1.47 -9.49 9.49
N PHE A 112 -0.27 -8.96 9.55
CA PHE A 112 0.62 -8.85 8.40
C PHE A 112 1.33 -10.19 8.14
N ARG A 113 1.41 -10.60 6.87
CA ARG A 113 2.12 -11.79 6.38
C ARG A 113 2.96 -11.41 5.17
N ASN A 114 4.02 -12.19 4.91
CA ASN A 114 4.93 -11.96 3.78
C ASN A 114 5.42 -10.51 3.73
N GLU A 115 5.98 -10.02 4.85
CA GLU A 115 6.49 -8.66 4.96
C GLU A 115 7.94 -8.54 4.52
N TYR A 116 8.70 -9.63 4.67
CA TYR A 116 10.14 -9.69 4.46
C TYR A 116 10.47 -10.93 3.65
N GLY A 117 11.16 -10.77 2.53
CA GLY A 117 11.54 -11.89 1.68
C GLY A 117 11.76 -11.47 0.22
N VAL A 118 11.82 -12.46 -0.66
CA VAL A 118 11.93 -12.21 -2.10
C VAL A 118 10.59 -11.69 -2.62
N LEU A 119 10.63 -10.57 -3.34
CA LEU A 119 9.46 -9.88 -3.86
C LEU A 119 8.57 -10.81 -4.68
N ASN A 120 7.28 -10.92 -4.32
CA ASN A 120 6.28 -11.81 -4.93
C ASN A 120 6.63 -13.32 -4.94
N TYR A 121 7.56 -13.78 -4.11
CA TYR A 121 7.93 -15.19 -4.09
C TYR A 121 6.86 -16.06 -3.43
N LYS A 122 6.11 -16.80 -4.24
CA LYS A 122 4.98 -17.65 -3.81
C LYS A 122 3.91 -16.90 -3.01
N CYS A 123 3.77 -15.60 -3.23
CA CYS A 123 2.85 -14.73 -2.51
C CYS A 123 2.44 -13.53 -3.37
N GLY A 124 1.52 -12.73 -2.87
CA GLY A 124 0.98 -11.55 -3.53
C GLY A 124 -0.23 -11.87 -4.41
N ALA A 125 -0.94 -10.81 -4.78
CA ALA A 125 -2.23 -10.94 -5.45
C ALA A 125 -2.17 -11.60 -6.84
N ASP A 126 -1.10 -11.41 -7.64
CA ASP A 126 -0.92 -12.12 -8.91
C ASP A 126 -0.79 -13.63 -8.73
N TYR A 127 0.05 -14.06 -7.79
CA TYR A 127 0.29 -15.47 -7.50
C TYR A 127 -1.02 -16.18 -7.16
N VAL A 128 -1.82 -15.54 -6.32
CA VAL A 128 -3.13 -16.04 -5.90
C VAL A 128 -4.13 -16.00 -7.04
N LYS A 129 -4.22 -14.87 -7.75
CA LYS A 129 -5.24 -14.69 -8.78
C LYS A 129 -5.02 -15.65 -9.95
N ILE A 130 -3.78 -15.83 -10.38
CA ILE A 130 -3.42 -16.71 -11.49
C ILE A 130 -3.44 -18.17 -11.03
N GLY A 131 -2.81 -18.47 -9.90
CA GLY A 131 -2.67 -19.84 -9.41
C GLY A 131 -3.93 -20.40 -8.76
N GLN A 132 -4.86 -19.55 -8.30
CA GLN A 132 -6.00 -19.93 -7.47
C GLN A 132 -5.59 -20.80 -6.25
N ILE A 133 -4.44 -20.47 -5.68
CA ILE A 133 -3.83 -21.17 -4.54
C ILE A 133 -3.54 -20.22 -3.38
N LEU A 134 -3.38 -20.80 -2.19
CA LEU A 134 -2.94 -20.05 -1.02
C LEU A 134 -1.48 -19.60 -1.19
N PRO A 135 -1.15 -18.36 -0.81
CA PRO A 135 0.21 -17.88 -0.78
C PRO A 135 0.98 -18.54 0.36
N ALA A 136 2.31 -18.50 0.30
CA ALA A 136 3.15 -18.96 1.39
C ALA A 136 2.78 -18.25 2.70
N ASN A 137 2.87 -18.99 3.81
CA ASN A 137 2.55 -18.52 5.17
C ASN A 137 1.05 -18.26 5.44
N PHE A 138 0.16 -18.96 4.72
CA PHE A 138 -1.30 -18.91 4.93
C PHE A 138 -1.92 -20.31 5.17
N ASP A 139 -1.12 -21.34 5.42
CA ASP A 139 -1.60 -22.72 5.62
C ASP A 139 -2.41 -22.89 6.92
N ASP A 140 -2.23 -21.96 7.87
CA ASP A 140 -2.91 -21.90 9.19
C ASP A 140 -4.22 -21.09 9.18
N VAL A 141 -4.61 -20.57 8.01
CA VAL A 141 -5.72 -19.63 7.89
C VAL A 141 -7.04 -20.36 7.64
N ASP A 142 -8.05 -20.07 8.47
CA ASP A 142 -9.40 -20.60 8.32
C ASP A 142 -10.05 -20.15 7.00
N VAL A 143 -10.80 -21.04 6.35
CA VAL A 143 -11.46 -20.79 5.06
C VAL A 143 -12.49 -19.65 5.11
N THR A 144 -12.96 -19.28 6.29
CA THR A 144 -13.91 -18.18 6.52
C THR A 144 -13.23 -16.84 6.81
N ALA A 145 -11.91 -16.80 6.96
CA ALA A 145 -11.17 -15.58 7.27
C ALA A 145 -11.23 -14.56 6.12
N LYS A 146 -11.29 -13.27 6.47
CA LYS A 146 -11.17 -12.17 5.49
C LYS A 146 -9.71 -11.96 5.13
N LEU A 147 -9.38 -12.20 3.86
CA LEU A 147 -8.02 -12.07 3.33
C LEU A 147 -7.98 -10.92 2.34
N VAL A 148 -6.94 -10.10 2.45
CA VAL A 148 -6.61 -9.07 1.47
C VAL A 148 -5.20 -9.32 0.98
N ARG A 149 -5.00 -9.33 -0.34
CA ARG A 149 -3.68 -9.54 -0.93
C ARG A 149 -3.26 -8.31 -1.70
N LEU A 150 -2.07 -7.82 -1.40
CA LEU A 150 -1.46 -6.70 -2.10
C LEU A 150 -0.60 -7.20 -3.25
N TYR A 151 -0.46 -6.35 -4.27
CA TYR A 151 0.70 -6.40 -5.14
C TYR A 151 1.88 -5.73 -4.45
N SER A 152 3.09 -6.13 -4.85
CA SER A 152 4.35 -5.57 -4.33
C SER A 152 4.45 -4.04 -4.42
N PHE A 153 3.72 -3.41 -5.34
CA PHE A 153 3.68 -1.97 -5.59
C PHE A 153 2.39 -1.29 -5.12
N ILE A 154 1.43 -2.07 -4.61
CA ILE A 154 0.06 -1.71 -4.24
C ILE A 154 -0.68 -0.93 -5.35
N ASP A 155 -0.67 -1.41 -6.59
CA ASP A 155 -1.52 -0.89 -7.68
C ASP A 155 -2.82 -1.70 -7.87
N LYS A 156 -2.90 -2.88 -7.26
CA LYS A 156 -4.03 -3.80 -7.31
C LYS A 156 -4.21 -4.52 -5.97
N MET A 157 -5.44 -4.94 -5.69
CA MET A 157 -5.83 -5.73 -4.53
C MET A 157 -6.75 -6.87 -4.97
N VAL A 158 -6.59 -8.06 -4.36
CA VAL A 158 -7.42 -9.26 -4.58
C VAL A 158 -7.84 -9.85 -3.24
#